data_AF-A0AAD5LC46-F1
#
_entry.id   AF-A0AAD5LC46-F1
#
_cell.length_a   1.000
_cell.length_b   1.000
_cell.length_c   1.000
_cell.angle_alpha   90.00
_cell.angle_beta   90.00
_cell.angle_gamma   90.00
#
_symmetry.space_group_name_H-M   'P 1'
#
loop_
_entity.id
_entity.type
_entity.pdbx_description
1 polymer ?
#
loop_
_entity_poly.entity_id
_entity_poly.type
_entity_poly.pdbx_seq_one_letter_code
_entity_poly.pdbx_strand_id
1 'polypeptide(L)'
;MPAPSLQLNAVHSSVVDTRKDGNHTDYAIRVQPKFGGRSDGEIVYRRFSAFLQLQRLVCRHLEDKTYCCGGDKQCLLASFLEPVFSATEFPVFQGRVFGKNSKMVVKDRVLFLNAFLLELEEALQKCPPLIIERCEKENCKLNKLLKSFFGCVELQRLPHSGSL
;
A
#
# COMPACT_ATOMS: atom_id res chain seq x y z
N MET A 1 13.67 -19.11 -11.85
CA MET A 1 13.80 -18.53 -10.50
C MET A 1 12.67 -17.52 -10.33
N PRO A 2 11.69 -17.75 -9.44
CA PRO A 2 10.71 -16.71 -9.13
C PRO A 2 11.45 -15.47 -8.61
N ALA A 3 11.02 -14.29 -9.01
CA ALA A 3 11.59 -13.04 -8.49
C ALA A 3 11.42 -13.03 -6.96
N PRO A 4 12.42 -12.59 -6.19
CA PRO A 4 12.31 -12.53 -4.74
C PRO A 4 11.10 -11.67 -4.37
N SER A 5 10.13 -12.26 -3.65
CA SER A 5 8.96 -11.52 -3.19
C SER A 5 9.41 -10.41 -2.25
N LEU A 6 9.03 -9.17 -2.52
CA LEU A 6 9.39 -8.03 -1.67
C LEU A 6 8.79 -8.21 -0.27
N GLN A 7 9.64 -8.22 0.76
CA GLN A 7 9.20 -8.25 2.16
C GLN A 7 8.64 -6.88 2.55
N LEU A 8 7.47 -6.85 3.20
CA LEU A 8 6.77 -5.60 3.51
C LEU A 8 7.57 -4.65 4.42
N ASN A 9 8.35 -5.18 5.37
CA ASN A 9 9.21 -4.38 6.26
C ASN A 9 10.47 -3.83 5.58
N ALA A 10 10.72 -4.21 4.32
CA ALA A 10 11.80 -3.71 3.49
C ALA A 10 11.29 -2.88 2.30
N VAL A 11 10.01 -2.48 2.30
CA VAL A 11 9.42 -1.60 1.29
C VAL A 11 9.75 -0.14 1.63
N HIS A 12 10.25 0.59 0.64
CA HIS A 12 10.20 2.05 0.59
C HIS A 12 9.17 2.46 -0.46
N SER A 13 8.32 3.45 -0.16
CA SER A 13 7.32 3.90 -1.12
C SER A 13 6.99 5.39 -1.07
N SER A 14 6.75 5.97 -2.25
CA SER A 14 6.31 7.36 -2.39
C SER A 14 5.53 7.57 -3.68
N VAL A 15 4.57 8.50 -3.66
CA VAL A 15 3.93 9.05 -4.85
C VAL A 15 4.92 9.98 -5.54
N VAL A 16 5.32 9.61 -6.76
CA VAL A 16 6.33 10.33 -7.56
C VAL A 16 5.75 11.07 -8.76
N ASP A 17 4.55 10.70 -9.20
CA ASP A 17 3.85 11.34 -10.31
C ASP A 17 2.33 11.13 -10.21
N THR A 18 1.58 11.82 -11.05
CA THR A 18 0.14 11.63 -11.21
C THR A 18 -0.22 11.62 -12.69
N ARG A 19 -1.15 10.76 -13.08
CA ARG A 19 -1.72 10.75 -14.43
C ARG A 19 -3.22 10.84 -14.38
N LYS A 20 -3.81 11.40 -15.44
CA LYS A 20 -5.25 11.45 -15.63
C LYS A 20 -5.71 10.24 -16.44
N ASP A 21 -6.64 9.48 -15.89
CA ASP A 21 -7.30 8.34 -16.54
C ASP A 21 -8.81 8.63 -16.61
N GLY A 22 -9.25 9.19 -17.75
CA GLY A 22 -10.60 9.70 -17.92
C GLY A 22 -10.96 10.79 -16.89
N ASN A 23 -11.96 10.50 -16.05
CA ASN A 23 -12.39 11.39 -14.96
C ASN A 23 -11.65 11.14 -13.63
N HIS A 24 -10.68 10.22 -13.62
CA HIS A 24 -9.94 9.82 -12.45
C HIS A 24 -8.50 10.33 -12.50
N THR A 25 -7.90 10.44 -11.31
CA THR A 25 -6.47 10.68 -11.14
C THR A 25 -5.87 9.43 -10.54
N ASP A 26 -4.91 8.85 -11.24
CA ASP A 26 -4.03 7.80 -10.74
C ASP A 26 -2.79 8.45 -10.14
N TYR A 27 -2.35 7.94 -9.00
CA TYR A 27 -1.13 8.31 -8.31
C TYR A 27 -0.09 7.22 -8.59
N ALA A 28 1.04 7.61 -9.17
CA ALA A 28 2.15 6.72 -9.47
C ALA A 28 2.98 6.52 -8.19
N ILE A 29 2.85 5.37 -7.57
CA ILE A 29 3.59 5.00 -6.36
C ILE A 29 4.86 4.28 -6.80
N ARG A 30 6.03 4.83 -6.52
CA ARG A 30 7.30 4.11 -6.63
C ARG A 30 7.43 3.19 -5.42
N VAL A 31 7.70 1.92 -5.66
CA VAL A 31 7.89 0.88 -4.65
C VAL A 31 9.29 0.30 -4.83
N GLN A 32 10.12 0.38 -3.79
CA GLN A 32 11.54 -0.01 -3.84
C GLN A 32 11.90 -0.91 -2.66
N PRO A 33 12.79 -1.90 -2.83
CA PRO A 33 13.47 -2.52 -1.71
C PRO A 33 14.40 -1.50 -1.03
N LYS A 34 14.33 -1.39 0.29
CA LYS A 34 15.22 -0.51 1.08
C LYS A 34 16.69 -0.93 0.99
N PHE A 35 16.95 -2.23 0.83
CA PHE A 35 18.28 -2.82 0.80
C PHE A 35 18.49 -3.61 -0.52
N GLY A 36 18.61 -2.90 -1.65
CA GLY A 36 18.85 -3.53 -2.95
C GLY A 36 19.23 -2.53 -4.04
N GLY A 37 20.36 -2.76 -4.70
CA GLY A 37 21.01 -1.83 -5.65
C GLY A 37 20.41 -1.73 -7.06
N ARG A 38 19.11 -2.03 -7.26
CA ARG A 38 18.43 -1.64 -8.50
C ARG A 38 17.72 -0.31 -8.27
N SER A 39 18.33 0.74 -8.79
CA SER A 39 18.01 2.15 -8.56
C SER A 39 16.60 2.57 -8.99
N ASP A 40 15.92 1.76 -9.81
CA ASP A 40 14.60 2.08 -10.36
C ASP A 40 13.55 1.14 -9.77
N GLY A 41 12.81 1.64 -8.79
CA GLY A 41 11.68 0.90 -8.22
C GLY A 41 10.58 0.62 -9.21
N GLU A 42 9.67 -0.27 -8.85
CA GLU A 42 8.47 -0.49 -9.64
C GLU A 42 7.48 0.67 -9.44
N ILE A 43 6.82 1.09 -10.53
CA ILE A 43 5.73 2.06 -10.46
C ILE A 43 4.40 1.31 -10.42
N VAL A 44 3.62 1.55 -9.36
CA VAL A 44 2.26 1.03 -9.19
C VAL A 44 1.27 2.18 -9.20
N TYR A 45 0.31 2.13 -10.11
CA TYR A 45 -0.74 3.13 -10.20
C TYR A 45 -1.92 2.78 -9.29
N ARG A 46 -2.32 3.75 -8.46
CA ARG A 46 -3.48 3.63 -7.57
C ARG A 46 -4.30 4.91 -7.62
N ARG A 47 -5.63 4.79 -7.74
CA ARG A 47 -6.56 5.90 -7.54
C ARG A 47 -6.63 6.26 -6.06
N PHE A 48 -7.04 7.49 -5.73
CA PHE A 48 -7.30 7.88 -4.34
C PHE A 48 -8.28 6.93 -3.63
N SER A 49 -9.29 6.43 -4.35
CA SER A 49 -10.25 5.46 -3.83
C SER A 49 -9.62 4.12 -3.43
N ALA A 50 -8.48 3.72 -4.01
CA ALA A 50 -7.79 2.50 -3.62
C ALA A 50 -7.16 2.63 -2.23
N PHE A 51 -6.68 3.81 -1.84
CA PHE A 51 -6.20 4.07 -0.48
C PHE A 51 -7.35 4.04 0.54
N LEU A 52 -8.49 4.65 0.20
CA LEU A 52 -9.71 4.56 1.02
C LEU A 52 -10.18 3.12 1.20
N GLN A 53 -10.13 2.32 0.13
CA GLN A 53 -10.48 0.91 0.18
C GLN A 53 -9.48 0.12 1.02
N LEU A 54 -8.17 0.39 0.89
CA LEU A 54 -7.14 -0.22 1.72
C LEU A 54 -7.44 0.02 3.20
N GLN A 55 -7.65 1.28 3.61
CA GLN A 55 -7.97 1.60 4.99
C GLN A 55 -9.22 0.85 5.48
N ARG A 56 -10.33 0.92 4.73
CA ARG A 56 -11.58 0.24 5.12
C ARG A 56 -11.40 -1.26 5.30
N LEU A 57 -10.65 -1.90 4.40
CA LEU A 57 -10.40 -3.34 4.46
C LEU A 57 -9.48 -3.71 5.62
N VAL A 58 -8.45 -2.89 5.89
CA VAL A 58 -7.57 -3.10 7.06
C VAL A 58 -8.34 -2.91 8.36
N CYS A 59 -9.04 -1.79 8.54
CA CYS A 59 -9.84 -1.53 9.75
C CYS A 59 -10.87 -2.64 9.99
N ARG A 60 -11.60 -3.05 8.94
CA ARG A 60 -12.54 -4.17 9.05
C ARG A 60 -11.82 -5.45 9.50
N HIS A 61 -10.66 -5.78 8.95
CA HIS A 61 -9.92 -6.97 9.37
C HIS A 61 -9.40 -6.91 10.80
N LEU A 62 -9.06 -5.71 11.29
CA LEU A 62 -8.66 -5.51 12.68
C LEU A 62 -9.87 -5.69 13.62
N GLU A 63 -11.06 -5.26 13.20
CA GLU A 63 -12.32 -5.45 13.94
C GLU A 63 -12.85 -6.89 13.91
N ASP A 64 -12.73 -7.59 12.77
CA ASP A 64 -13.39 -8.86 12.50
C ASP A 64 -12.94 -9.99 13.46
N LYS A 65 -11.75 -9.89 14.09
CA LYS A 65 -11.15 -10.93 14.95
C LYS A 65 -11.14 -12.35 14.34
N THR A 66 -11.50 -12.50 13.07
CA THR A 66 -11.50 -13.74 12.32
C THR A 66 -10.10 -13.97 11.74
N TYR A 67 -9.32 -14.75 12.49
CA TYR A 67 -8.11 -15.52 12.13
C TYR A 67 -7.36 -15.13 10.83
N CYS A 68 -6.07 -14.72 10.91
CA CYS A 68 -5.18 -14.71 9.73
C CYS A 68 -3.76 -15.33 9.91
N CYS A 69 -3.07 -15.19 11.06
CA CYS A 69 -1.68 -15.67 11.20
C CYS A 69 -1.09 -15.74 12.64
N GLY A 70 -1.94 -15.77 13.67
CA GLY A 70 -1.48 -15.82 15.07
C GLY A 70 -2.26 -16.87 15.86
N GLY A 71 -1.56 -17.62 16.71
CA GLY A 71 -2.13 -18.73 17.49
C GLY A 71 -3.27 -18.30 18.43
N ASP A 72 -3.21 -17.06 18.93
CA ASP A 72 -4.20 -16.49 19.85
C ASP A 72 -5.32 -15.71 19.14
N LYS A 73 -5.61 -16.04 17.87
CA LYS A 73 -6.66 -15.41 17.04
C LYS A 73 -6.44 -13.93 16.72
N GLN A 74 -5.22 -13.42 16.85
CA GLN A 74 -4.86 -12.06 16.47
C GLN A 74 -3.92 -12.06 15.27
N CYS A 75 -4.09 -11.12 14.34
CA CYS A 75 -3.10 -10.91 13.30
C CYS A 75 -1.83 -10.35 13.94
N LEU A 76 -0.68 -10.95 13.66
CA LEU A 76 0.61 -10.49 14.19
C LEU A 76 1.01 -9.08 13.68
N LEU A 77 0.39 -8.60 12.59
CA LEU A 77 0.59 -7.24 12.07
C LEU A 77 -0.31 -6.21 12.75
N ALA A 78 -1.32 -6.63 13.52
CA ALA A 78 -2.35 -5.72 14.04
C ALA A 78 -1.75 -4.59 14.89
N SER A 79 -0.89 -4.92 15.86
CA SER A 79 -0.26 -3.96 16.76
C SER A 79 0.61 -2.91 16.06
N PHE A 80 1.07 -3.20 14.84
CA PHE A 80 1.88 -2.28 14.04
C PHE A 80 1.01 -1.42 13.11
N LEU A 81 -0.01 -2.01 12.50
CA LEU A 81 -0.82 -1.36 11.47
C LEU A 81 -1.99 -0.57 12.03
N GLU A 82 -2.57 -1.02 13.14
CA GLU A 82 -3.75 -0.39 13.74
C GLU A 82 -3.54 1.10 14.03
N PRO A 83 -2.42 1.57 14.63
CA PRO A 83 -2.20 2.99 14.86
C PRO A 83 -2.22 3.82 13.58
N VAL A 84 -1.62 3.32 12.49
CA VAL A 84 -1.58 4.03 11.21
C VAL A 84 -2.99 4.14 10.62
N PHE A 85 -3.70 3.02 10.52
CA PHE A 85 -4.99 3.00 9.84
C PHE A 85 -6.14 3.59 10.66
N SER A 86 -6.08 3.53 11.99
CA SER A 86 -7.09 4.12 12.87
C SER A 86 -6.92 5.62 13.07
N ALA A 87 -5.67 6.12 13.12
CA ALA A 87 -5.41 7.55 13.29
C ALA A 87 -5.48 8.36 11.99
N THR A 88 -5.33 7.71 10.83
CA THR A 88 -5.38 8.40 9.54
C THR A 88 -6.83 8.77 9.18
N GLU A 89 -7.16 10.06 9.16
CA GLU A 89 -8.42 10.54 8.59
C GLU A 89 -8.24 10.94 7.13
N PHE A 90 -8.70 10.11 6.19
CA PHE A 90 -8.61 10.44 4.77
C PHE A 90 -9.54 11.62 4.43
N PRO A 91 -9.02 12.69 3.79
CA PRO A 91 -9.81 13.89 3.57
C PRO A 91 -10.97 13.63 2.59
N VAL A 92 -12.15 14.11 2.96
CA VAL A 92 -13.31 14.15 2.08
C VAL A 92 -13.17 15.35 1.15
N PHE A 93 -12.42 15.19 0.05
CA PHE A 93 -12.24 16.24 -0.96
C PHE A 93 -13.49 16.51 -1.83
N GLN A 94 -14.70 16.30 -1.28
CA GLN A 94 -15.96 16.50 -2.00
C GLN A 94 -16.47 17.93 -1.86
N GLY A 95 -15.87 18.86 -2.60
CA GLY A 95 -16.50 20.16 -2.88
C GLY A 95 -17.49 20.02 -4.04
N ARG A 96 -18.78 20.35 -3.84
CA ARG A 96 -19.78 20.41 -4.93
C ARG A 96 -19.49 21.51 -5.98
N VAL A 97 -18.50 22.37 -5.75
CA VAL A 97 -18.28 23.61 -6.54
C VAL A 97 -16.86 23.73 -7.12
N PHE A 98 -15.87 23.00 -6.62
CA PHE A 98 -14.50 23.02 -7.15
C PHE A 98 -14.04 21.62 -7.51
N GLY A 99 -13.58 21.45 -8.74
CA GLY A 99 -13.43 20.18 -9.45
C GLY A 99 -12.83 19.06 -8.59
N LYS A 100 -13.52 17.91 -8.60
CA LYS A 100 -13.20 16.68 -7.85
C LYS A 100 -11.74 16.20 -7.99
N ASN A 101 -11.00 16.70 -9.00
CA ASN A 101 -9.58 16.47 -9.28
C ASN A 101 -8.89 17.74 -9.84
N SER A 102 -9.15 18.92 -9.27
CA SER A 102 -8.41 20.13 -9.66
C SER A 102 -6.91 19.98 -9.37
N LYS A 103 -6.04 20.76 -10.04
CA LYS A 103 -4.58 20.70 -9.80
C LYS A 103 -4.21 20.89 -8.32
N MET A 104 -4.91 21.80 -7.63
CA MET A 104 -4.70 22.03 -6.19
C MET A 104 -5.08 20.79 -5.37
N VAL A 105 -6.28 20.24 -5.60
CA VAL A 105 -6.74 19.03 -4.90
C VAL A 105 -5.80 17.84 -5.15
N VAL A 106 -5.27 17.71 -6.36
CA VAL A 106 -4.28 16.66 -6.68
C VAL A 106 -2.99 16.88 -5.90
N LYS A 107 -2.48 18.11 -5.82
CA LYS A 107 -1.29 18.45 -5.03
C LYS A 107 -1.49 18.14 -3.54
N ASP A 108 -2.61 18.55 -2.96
CA ASP A 108 -2.93 18.29 -1.55
C ASP A 108 -3.02 16.79 -1.26
N ARG A 109 -3.62 16.03 -2.18
CA ARG A 109 -3.64 14.57 -2.10
C ARG A 109 -2.26 13.97 -2.19
N VAL A 110 -1.37 14.44 -3.08
CA VAL A 110 0.00 13.92 -3.16
C VAL A 110 0.74 14.10 -1.82
N LEU A 111 0.63 15.28 -1.21
CA LEU A 111 1.24 15.54 0.10
C LEU A 111 0.68 14.61 1.18
N PHE A 112 -0.65 14.51 1.28
CA PHE A 112 -1.31 13.62 2.23
C PHE A 112 -0.93 12.15 2.03
N LEU A 113 -0.97 11.66 0.78
CA LEU A 113 -0.66 10.27 0.46
C LEU A 113 0.80 9.92 0.76
N ASN A 114 1.73 10.85 0.52
CA ASN A 114 3.13 10.63 0.88
C ASN A 114 3.36 10.59 2.39
N ALA A 115 2.67 11.43 3.17
CA ALA A 115 2.72 11.35 4.63
C ALA A 115 2.16 10.01 5.14
N PHE A 116 1.01 9.58 4.63
CA PHE A 116 0.44 8.27 4.96
C PHE A 116 1.37 7.10 4.58
N LEU A 117 1.98 7.13 3.39
CA LEU A 117 2.91 6.08 2.96
C LEU A 117 4.16 6.02 3.84
N LEU A 118 4.66 7.18 4.30
CA LEU A 118 5.78 7.25 5.24
C LEU A 118 5.42 6.63 6.59
N GLU A 119 4.26 6.96 7.17
CA GLU A 119 3.81 6.37 8.43
C GLU A 119 3.61 4.85 8.32
N LEU A 120 3.03 4.40 7.20
CA LEU A 120 2.86 2.98 6.92
C LEU A 120 4.21 2.26 6.77
N GLU A 121 5.17 2.88 6.07
CA GLU A 121 6.53 2.37 5.94
C GLU A 121 7.20 2.23 7.31
N GLU A 122 7.14 3.25 8.16
CA GLU A 122 7.73 3.22 9.50
C GLU A 122 7.10 2.13 10.38
N ALA A 123 5.78 1.97 10.32
CA ALA A 123 5.08 0.92 11.04
C ALA A 123 5.49 -0.48 10.58
N LEU A 124 5.62 -0.69 9.26
CA LEU A 124 6.07 -1.96 8.70
C LEU A 124 7.54 -2.24 9.05
N GLN A 125 8.41 -1.22 9.06
CA GLN A 125 9.82 -1.38 9.44
C GLN A 125 10.01 -1.74 10.91
N LYS A 126 9.10 -1.32 11.79
CA LYS A 126 9.07 -1.72 13.20
C LYS A 126 8.67 -3.19 13.37
N CYS A 127 8.08 -3.83 12.36
CA CYS A 127 7.70 -5.23 12.41
C CYS A 127 8.94 -6.15 12.29
N PRO A 128 9.20 -7.04 13.27
CA PRO A 128 10.27 -8.02 13.19
C PRO A 128 10.20 -8.88 11.91
N PRO A 129 11.32 -9.16 11.23
CA PRO A 129 11.34 -9.98 10.02
C PRO A 129 10.66 -11.35 10.18
N LEU A 130 10.87 -12.01 11.32
CA LEU A 130 10.23 -13.30 11.65
C LEU A 130 8.69 -13.23 11.65
N ILE A 131 8.11 -12.08 12.04
CA ILE A 131 6.66 -11.89 11.98
C ILE A 131 6.19 -11.75 10.53
N ILE A 132 6.91 -11.01 9.69
CA ILE A 132 6.59 -10.88 8.25
C ILE A 132 6.66 -12.24 7.56
N GLU A 133 7.74 -12.99 7.75
CA GLU A 133 7.92 -14.34 7.20
C GLU A 133 6.81 -15.29 7.64
N ARG A 134 6.43 -15.24 8.93
CA ARG A 134 5.30 -16.02 9.44
C ARG A 134 3.98 -15.61 8.80
N CYS A 135 3.71 -14.32 8.65
CA CYS A 135 2.51 -13.81 7.97
C CYS A 135 2.45 -14.23 6.49
N GLU A 136 3.59 -14.35 5.82
CA GLU A 136 3.70 -14.88 4.47
C GLU A 136 3.38 -16.37 4.44
N LYS A 137 4.04 -17.17 5.28
CA LYS A 137 3.85 -18.62 5.37
C LYS A 137 2.41 -19.01 5.75
N GLU A 138 1.80 -18.28 6.67
CA GLU A 138 0.44 -18.51 7.15
C GLU A 138 -0.63 -17.84 6.27
N ASN A 139 -0.25 -17.28 5.11
CA ASN A 139 -1.20 -16.68 4.17
C ASN A 139 -2.04 -15.54 4.77
N CYS A 140 -1.48 -14.73 5.67
CA CYS A 140 -2.25 -13.68 6.33
C CYS A 140 -2.90 -12.74 5.32
N LYS A 141 -4.20 -12.50 5.51
CA LYS A 141 -5.01 -11.62 4.69
C LYS A 141 -4.48 -10.18 4.67
N LEU A 142 -4.09 -9.60 5.81
CA LEU A 142 -3.52 -8.25 5.87
C LEU A 142 -2.20 -8.15 5.09
N ASN A 143 -1.32 -9.14 5.23
CA ASN A 143 -0.08 -9.21 4.45
C ASN A 143 -0.37 -9.26 2.93
N LYS A 144 -1.31 -10.12 2.50
CA LYS A 144 -1.72 -10.22 1.08
C LYS A 144 -2.32 -8.92 0.57
N LEU A 145 -3.17 -8.27 1.37
CA LEU A 145 -3.80 -7.00 1.01
C LEU A 145 -2.75 -5.90 0.79
N LEU A 146 -1.79 -5.76 1.70
CA LEU A 146 -0.71 -4.79 1.58
C LEU A 146 0.21 -5.10 0.39
N LYS A 147 0.60 -6.36 0.20
CA LYS A 147 1.38 -6.77 -0.98
C LYS A 147 0.62 -6.48 -2.28
N SER A 148 -0.69 -6.73 -2.32
CA SER A 148 -1.53 -6.39 -3.48
C SER A 148 -1.57 -4.88 -3.73
N PHE A 149 -1.72 -4.09 -2.68
CA PHE A 149 -1.68 -2.65 -2.77
C PHE A 149 -0.37 -2.14 -3.37
N PHE A 150 0.77 -2.65 -2.91
CA PHE A 150 2.11 -2.34 -3.43
C PHE A 150 2.48 -3.09 -4.71
N GLY A 151 1.57 -3.85 -5.33
CA GLY A 151 1.84 -4.58 -6.57
C GLY A 151 2.86 -5.72 -6.44
N CYS A 152 3.14 -6.15 -5.21
CA CYS A 152 4.12 -7.18 -4.81
C CYS A 152 3.54 -8.61 -4.73
N VAL A 153 2.29 -8.81 -5.17
CA VAL A 153 1.74 -10.17 -5.33
C VAL A 153 2.44 -10.79 -6.52
N GLU A 154 2.84 -12.07 -6.41
CA GLU A 154 3.38 -12.88 -7.50
C GLU A 154 2.44 -12.86 -8.71
N LEU A 155 2.52 -11.81 -9.50
CA LEU A 155 2.10 -11.82 -10.86
C LEU A 155 3.30 -12.38 -11.60
N GLN A 156 3.10 -13.54 -12.20
CA GLN A 156 3.73 -13.84 -13.49
C GLN A 156 3.43 -12.65 -14.43
N ARG A 157 4.12 -11.53 -14.24
CA ARG A 157 4.15 -10.46 -15.22
C ARG A 157 4.98 -11.03 -16.35
N LEU A 158 4.30 -11.70 -17.28
CA LEU A 158 4.83 -11.84 -18.62
C LEU A 158 5.28 -10.43 -19.02
N PRO A 159 6.55 -10.25 -19.44
CA PRO A 159 6.98 -8.97 -19.94
C PRO A 159 5.98 -8.56 -21.00
N HIS A 160 5.50 -7.31 -20.94
CA HIS A 160 4.81 -6.74 -22.08
C HIS A 160 5.81 -6.79 -23.24
N SER A 161 5.69 -7.83 -24.05
CA SER A 161 6.25 -7.90 -25.38
C SER A 161 5.86 -6.59 -26.06
N GLY A 162 6.87 -5.83 -26.46
CA GLY A 162 6.66 -4.57 -27.16
C GLY A 162 5.62 -4.75 -28.26
N SER A 163 4.64 -3.85 -28.28
CA SER A 163 3.98 -3.53 -29.53
C SER A 163 4.55 -2.21 -30.00
N LEU A 164 5.03 -2.30 -31.24
CA LEU A 164 5.66 -1.30 -32.08
C LEU A 164 4.90 0.02 -32.14
#